data_AF-A0A533ZZC4-F1
#
_entry.id   AF-A0A533ZZC4-F1
#
_cell.length_a   1.000
_cell.length_b   1.000
_cell.length_c   1.000
_cell.angle_alpha   90.00
_cell.angle_beta   90.00
_cell.angle_gamma   90.00
#
_symmetry.space_group_name_H-M   'P 1'
#
loop_
_entity.id
_entity.type
_entity.pdbx_description
1 polymer ?
#
loop_
_entity_poly.entity_id
_entity_poly.type
_entity_poly.pdbx_seq_one_letter_code
_entity_poly.pdbx_strand_id
1 'polypeptide(L)' 'MKCLNPFCEYAKTRVINSRKTEEGKKILRRRHCPKCNKRYTSIEVLAYFGYPNAQKRAALML' A
#
# COMPACT_ATOMS: atom_id res chain seq x y z
N MET A 1 10.20 -4.22 4.24
CA MET A 1 11.59 -3.68 4.08
C MET A 1 11.78 -3.40 2.59
N LYS A 2 12.32 -2.29 2.09
CA LYS A 2 12.96 -1.09 2.66
C LYS A 2 12.50 0.09 1.79
N CYS A 3 11.80 1.08 2.34
CA CYS A 3 11.34 2.23 1.55
C CYS A 3 12.43 3.32 1.57
N LEU A 4 13.28 3.34 0.54
CA LEU A 4 14.18 4.45 0.29
C LEU A 4 13.40 5.56 -0.43
N ASN A 5 13.49 6.80 0.07
CA ASN A 5 12.90 7.94 -0.61
C ASN A 5 13.59 8.15 -1.97
N PRO A 6 12.84 8.21 -3.09
CA PRO A 6 13.43 8.38 -4.43
C PRO A 6 14.22 9.68 -4.63
N PHE A 7 14.10 10.65 -3.73
CA PHE A 7 14.79 11.95 -3.88
C PHE A 7 16.07 12.09 -3.07
N CYS A 8 16.27 11.30 -2.01
CA CYS A 8 17.41 11.49 -1.10
C CYS A 8 17.86 10.20 -0.41
N GLU A 9 17.34 9.05 -0.87
CA GLU A 9 17.66 7.70 -0.41
C GLU A 9 17.44 7.45 1.09
N TYR A 10 16.72 8.34 1.76
CA TYR A 10 16.43 8.17 3.18
C TYR A 10 15.44 7.02 3.39
N ALA A 11 15.84 6.06 4.24
CA ALA A 11 15.09 4.81 4.45
C ALA A 11 13.86 4.93 5.35
N LYS A 12 13.69 6.05 6.08
CA LYS A 12 12.61 6.24 7.04
C LYS A 12 11.67 7.34 6.55
N THR A 13 10.57 6.96 5.91
CA THR A 13 9.52 7.89 5.46
C THR A 13 8.21 7.59 6.17
N ARG A 14 7.39 8.62 6.37
CA ARG A 14 6.11 8.52 7.08
C ARG A 14 4.97 8.47 6.08
N VAL A 15 4.01 7.57 6.27
CA VAL A 15 2.77 7.55 5.49
C VAL A 15 1.86 8.65 6.03
N ILE A 16 1.40 9.54 5.17
CA ILE A 16 0.51 10.66 5.53
C ILE A 16 -0.91 10.51 4.96
N ASN A 17 -1.08 9.69 3.92
CA ASN A 17 -2.40 9.38 3.36
C ASN A 17 -2.35 8.02 2.67
N SER A 18 -3.46 7.28 2.71
CA SER A 18 -3.60 5.98 2.06
C SER A 18 -4.94 5.91 1.34
N ARG A 19 -4.91 5.50 0.06
CA ARG A 19 -6.11 5.31 -0.76
C ARG A 19 -6.05 3.93 -1.43
N LYS A 20 -7.19 3.24 -1.46
CA LYS A 20 -7.37 2.03 -2.25
C LYS A 20 -7.85 2.44 -3.65
N THR A 21 -7.43 1.73 -4.68
CA THR A 21 -8.02 1.88 -6.03
C THR A 21 -9.36 1.16 -6.09
N GLU A 22 -10.27 1.58 -6.97
CA GLU A 22 -11.63 1.03 -7.07
C GLU A 22 -11.67 -0.48 -7.35
N GLU A 23 -10.72 -1.01 -8.11
CA GLU A 23 -10.60 -2.46 -8.33
C GLU A 23 -10.09 -3.23 -7.09
N GLY A 24 -9.78 -2.54 -6.00
CA GLY A 24 -9.20 -3.10 -4.79
C GLY A 24 -7.75 -3.59 -4.95
N LYS A 25 -7.25 -3.77 -6.17
CA LYS A 25 -5.95 -4.42 -6.49
C LYS A 25 -4.71 -3.71 -5.94
N LYS A 26 -4.81 -2.40 -5.69
CA LYS A 26 -3.67 -1.55 -5.36
C LYS A 26 -3.99 -0.63 -4.19
N ILE A 27 -2.97 -0.38 -3.38
CA ILE A 27 -2.97 0.65 -2.34
C ILE A 27 -1.95 1.71 -2.73
N LEU A 28 -2.42 2.95 -2.84
CA LEU A 28 -1.58 4.13 -3.04
C LEU A 28 -1.33 4.79 -1.70
N ARG A 29 -0.06 4.89 -1.30
CA ARG A 29 0.35 5.55 -0.05
C ARG A 29 1.11 6.83 -0.37
N ARG A 30 0.61 7.98 0.08
CA ARG A 30 1.36 9.25 0.06
C ARG A 30 2.33 9.25 1.24
N ARG A 31 3.62 9.34 0.95
CA ARG A 31 4.73 9.32 1.92
C ARG A 31 5.39 10.70 2.00
N HIS A 32 5.80 11.10 3.20
CA HIS A 32 6.60 12.30 3.47
C HIS A 32 7.94 11.89 4.05
N CYS A 33 9.01 12.52 3.58
CA CYS A 33 10.35 12.30 4.10
C CYS A 33 10.76 13.42 5.06
N PRO A 34 11.09 13.10 6.31
CA PRO A 34 11.53 14.11 7.28
C PRO A 34 12.96 14.64 7.00
N LYS A 35 13.76 13.95 6.17
CA LYS A 35 15.14 14.39 5.84
C LYS A 35 15.16 15.51 4.80
N CYS A 36 14.37 15.39 3.73
CA CYS A 36 14.39 16.36 2.61
C CYS A 36 13.05 17.06 2.39
N ASN A 37 12.07 16.86 3.27
CA ASN A 37 10.71 17.41 3.25
C ASN A 37 9.86 17.10 2.01
N LYS A 38 10.38 16.35 1.03
CA LYS A 38 9.63 15.95 -0.17
C LYS A 38 8.54 14.92 0.13
N ARG A 39 7.51 14.93 -0.71
CA ARG A 39 6.38 13.99 -0.69
C ARG A 39 6.38 13.16 -1.97
N TYR A 40 6.01 11.89 -1.86
CA TYR A 40 5.89 10.97 -3.01
C TYR A 40 4.77 9.95 -2.78
N THR A 41 4.34 9.26 -3.84
CA THR A 41 3.36 8.18 -3.75
C THR A 41 4.04 6.86 -4.04
N SER A 42 3.82 5.87 -3.19
CA SER A 42 4.22 4.49 -3.44
C SER A 42 2.99 3.64 -3.76
N ILE A 43 3.17 2.66 -4.63
CA ILE A 43 2.14 1.71 -5.03
C ILE A 43 2.46 0.37 -4.36
N GLU A 44 1.49 -0.17 -3.64
CA GLU A 44 1.54 -1.51 -3.05
C GLU A 44 0.49 -2.36 -3.78
N VAL A 45 0.94 -3.37 -4.52
CA VAL A 45 0.05 -4.31 -5.22
C VAL A 45 -0.35 -5.40 -4.23
N LEU A 46 -1.65 -5.64 -4.09
CA LEU A 46 -2.16 -6.70 -3.23
C LEU A 46 -2.04 -8.05 -3.94
N ALA A 47 -1.21 -8.93 -3.40
CA ALA A 47 -0.90 -10.24 -3.98
C ALA A 47 -2.13 -11.20 -4.04
N TYR A 48 -3.20 -10.93 -3.28
CA TYR A 48 -4.37 -11.81 -3.18
C TYR A 48 -5.47 -11.56 -4.23
N PHE A 49 -5.26 -10.67 -5.22
CA PHE A 49 -6.23 -10.49 -6.31
C PHE A 49 -6.14 -11.63 -7.34
N GLY A 50 -6.63 -12.79 -6.90
CA GLY A 50 -6.73 -14.05 -7.65
C GLY A 50 -7.80 -15.01 -7.10
N TYR A 51 -8.72 -14.57 -6.23
CA TYR A 51 -9.88 -15.37 -5.83
C TYR A 51 -11.19 -14.72 -6.30
N PRO A 52 -11.84 -15.26 -7.35
CA PRO A 52 -13.10 -14.73 -7.88
C PRO A 52 -14.32 -14.89 -6.94
N ASN A 53 -14.19 -15.56 -5.79
CA ASN A 53 -15.36 -16.02 -5.01
C ASN A 53 -15.24 -15.71 -3.51
N ALA A 54 -15.12 -14.44 -3.12
CA ALA A 54 -15.20 -14.03 -1.71
C ALA A 54 -16.66 -13.86 -1.18
N GLN A 55 -17.63 -14.54 -1.80
CA GLN A 55 -18.99 -14.70 -1.26
C GLN A 55 -19.28 -16.13 -0.74
N LYS A 56 -18.36 -17.08 -0.84
CA LYS A 56 -18.51 -18.40 -0.20
C LYS A 56 -17.78 -18.49 1.14
N ARG A 57 -18.04 -17.54 2.04
CA ARG A 57 -18.01 -17.84 3.49
C ARG A 57 -19.40 -18.38 3.86
N ALA A 58 -19.77 -19.51 3.24
CA ALA A 58 -20.67 -20.42 3.90
C ALA A 58 -19.87 -21.01 5.07
N ALA A 59 -20.47 -20.90 6.25
CA ALA A 59 -19.96 -21.42 7.51
C ALA A 59 -19.28 -22.78 7.35
N LEU A 60 -17.96 -22.83 7.58
CA LEU A 60 -17.33 -24.02 8.13
C LEU A 60 -17.26 -23.79 9.64
N MET A 61 -18.43 -23.93 10.26
CA MET A 61 -18.58 -24.26 11.68
C MET A 61 -19.20 -25.67 11.68
N LEU A 62 -18.35 -26.67 11.51
CA LEU A 62 -18.58 -28.02 12.04
C LEU A 62 -17.54 -28.20 13.16
#